data_AF-A0A1A3NYR0-F1
#
_entry.id   AF-A0A1A3NYR0-F1
#
_cell.length_a   1.000
_cell.length_b   1.000
_cell.length_c   1.000
_cell.angle_alpha   90.00
_cell.angle_beta   90.00
_cell.angle_gamma   90.00
#
_symmetry.space_group_name_H-M   'P 1'
#
loop_
_entity.id
_entity.type
_entity.pdbx_description
1 polymer ?
#
loop_
_entity_poly.entity_id
_entity_poly.type
_entity_poly.pdbx_seq_one_letter_code
_entity_poly.pdbx_strand_id
1 'polypeptide(L)'
;MFDDVDDAGLVDAMVAGAAAESIAAAGRLSAIAELVARHGEGPPDSARWSCDNWDMLAAQVGAAHNISHAKASAQMYLACALRHRLPRVQALLAAGTITVHLASTIVWHTDLIDDPAILARIDAALAADATRYGPLSAPKTATAIDALITRHDPAPPPPPPPPTAAATSSSPPPTTPAPPPFGAPCPPSTPPCSTGACKTWPAACAGPTPAPWANAAPTPSAPWPPTAPTWPAPAATPTAPTATG
;
A
#
# COMPACT_ATOMS: atom_id res chain seq x y z
N MET A 1 9.44 22.24 -29.84
CA MET A 1 10.32 21.14 -29.36
C MET A 1 10.43 20.04 -30.40
N PHE A 2 9.36 19.72 -31.14
CA PHE A 2 9.36 18.68 -32.16
C PHE A 2 9.01 19.22 -33.56
N ASP A 3 9.20 20.52 -33.78
CA ASP A 3 8.74 21.22 -34.98
C ASP A 3 9.46 20.75 -36.28
N ASP A 4 10.63 20.13 -36.15
CA ASP A 4 11.45 19.62 -37.26
C ASP A 4 11.60 18.07 -37.26
N VAL A 5 10.80 17.34 -36.48
CA VAL A 5 10.88 15.87 -36.35
C VAL A 5 9.81 15.21 -37.22
N ASP A 6 10.17 14.16 -37.97
CA ASP A 6 9.22 13.39 -38.77
C ASP A 6 8.36 12.46 -37.90
N ASP A 7 7.29 11.90 -38.48
CA ASP A 7 6.34 11.06 -37.74
C ASP A 7 7.00 9.84 -37.07
N ALA A 8 8.01 9.25 -37.72
CA ALA A 8 8.76 8.12 -37.15
C ALA A 8 9.58 8.57 -35.92
N GLY A 9 10.28 9.70 -36.02
CA GLY A 9 11.00 10.28 -34.89
C GLY A 9 10.09 10.71 -33.74
N LEU A 10 8.85 11.14 -34.04
CA LEU A 10 7.84 11.41 -33.00
C LEU A 10 7.44 10.12 -32.26
N VAL A 11 7.22 9.02 -32.99
CA VAL A 11 6.92 7.71 -32.38
C VAL A 11 8.08 7.21 -31.52
N ASP A 12 9.31 7.32 -32.00
CA ASP A 12 10.50 6.95 -31.24
C ASP A 12 10.64 7.78 -29.96
N ALA A 13 10.36 9.09 -30.03
CA ALA A 13 10.35 9.97 -28.87
C ALA A 13 9.25 9.58 -27.86
N MET A 14 8.07 9.15 -28.32
CA MET A 14 7.00 8.65 -27.44
C MET A 14 7.44 7.36 -26.72
N VAL A 15 8.06 6.42 -27.42
CA VAL A 15 8.57 5.17 -26.84
C VAL A 15 9.66 5.45 -25.81
N ALA A 16 10.64 6.30 -26.16
CA ALA A 16 11.71 6.70 -25.25
C ALA A 16 11.17 7.43 -24.00
N GLY A 17 10.18 8.30 -24.18
CA GLY A 17 9.51 9.01 -23.09
C GLY A 17 8.80 8.06 -22.12
N ALA A 18 8.06 7.08 -22.63
CA ALA A 18 7.37 6.10 -21.80
C ALA A 18 8.34 5.21 -21.00
N ALA A 19 9.46 4.81 -21.61
CA ALA A 19 10.51 4.08 -20.91
C ALA A 19 11.16 4.95 -19.81
N ALA A 20 11.49 6.21 -20.13
CA ALA A 20 12.08 7.15 -19.18
C ALA A 20 11.16 7.43 -17.97
N GLU A 21 9.86 7.57 -18.19
CA GLU A 21 8.87 7.71 -17.11
C GLU A 21 8.89 6.50 -16.17
N SER A 22 8.90 5.30 -16.74
CA SER A 22 8.91 4.04 -15.99
C SER A 22 10.19 3.89 -15.16
N ILE A 23 11.35 4.20 -15.74
CA ILE A 23 12.65 4.19 -15.05
C ILE A 23 12.67 5.20 -13.89
N ALA A 24 12.20 6.44 -14.14
CA ALA A 24 12.14 7.47 -13.12
C ALA A 24 11.20 7.07 -11.96
N ALA A 25 10.07 6.46 -12.29
CA ALA A 25 9.14 5.95 -11.28
C ALA A 25 9.74 4.78 -10.48
N ALA A 26 10.50 3.89 -11.11
CA ALA A 26 11.23 2.83 -10.42
C ALA A 26 12.21 3.41 -9.38
N GLY A 27 12.97 4.43 -9.76
CA GLY A 27 13.90 5.12 -8.86
C GLY A 27 13.18 5.79 -7.69
N ARG A 28 12.07 6.49 -7.97
CA ARG A 28 11.22 7.10 -6.95
C ARG A 28 10.67 6.07 -5.96
N LEU A 29 10.12 4.95 -6.44
CA LEU A 29 9.62 3.87 -5.60
C LEU A 29 10.75 3.20 -4.78
N SER A 30 11.94 3.04 -5.36
CA SER A 30 13.10 2.51 -4.64
C SER A 30 13.50 3.42 -3.49
N ALA A 31 13.48 4.74 -3.69
CA ALA A 31 13.76 5.72 -2.63
C ALA A 31 12.68 5.69 -1.52
N ILE A 32 11.41 5.58 -1.88
CA ILE A 32 10.31 5.42 -0.91
C ILE A 32 10.50 4.14 -0.09
N ALA A 33 10.80 3.01 -0.75
CA ALA A 33 11.03 1.74 -0.05
C ALA A 33 12.22 1.80 0.89
N GLU A 34 13.26 2.58 0.55
CA GLU A 34 14.40 2.82 1.43
C GLU A 34 14.05 3.69 2.63
N LEU A 35 13.26 4.74 2.43
CA LEU A 35 12.75 5.54 3.53
C LEU A 35 11.92 4.70 4.52
N VAL A 36 11.03 3.85 4.00
CA VAL A 36 10.22 2.94 4.81
C VAL A 36 11.09 1.92 5.55
N ALA A 37 12.08 1.32 4.90
CA ALA A 37 12.96 0.35 5.56
C ALA A 37 13.78 0.96 6.71
N ARG A 38 14.12 2.26 6.65
CA ARG A 38 14.91 2.95 7.70
C ARG A 38 14.08 3.36 8.91
N HIS A 39 12.80 3.68 8.71
CA HIS A 39 11.99 4.40 9.70
C HIS A 39 10.63 3.75 9.98
N GLY A 40 10.24 2.73 9.20
CA GLY A 40 8.93 2.09 9.31
C GLY A 40 8.81 1.17 10.52
N GLU A 41 9.92 0.58 10.98
CA GLU A 41 9.96 -0.31 12.13
C GLU A 41 10.50 0.39 13.40
N GLY A 42 10.10 -0.13 14.56
CA GLY A 42 10.54 0.37 15.86
C GLY A 42 9.48 1.17 16.62
N PRO A 43 9.80 1.59 17.86
CA PRO A 43 8.96 2.55 18.59
C PRO A 43 8.81 3.83 17.76
N PRO A 44 7.69 4.55 17.85
CA PRO A 44 7.58 5.83 17.18
C PRO A 44 8.70 6.75 17.65
N ASP A 45 9.36 7.44 16.71
CA ASP A 45 10.52 8.32 16.97
C ASP A 45 10.24 9.41 18.02
N SER A 46 8.96 9.65 18.33
CA SER A 46 8.57 10.32 19.56
C SER A 46 7.43 9.59 20.27
N ALA A 47 7.64 9.24 21.54
CA ALA A 47 6.65 8.63 22.43
C ALA A 47 5.41 9.53 22.72
N ARG A 48 5.33 10.72 22.08
CA ARG A 48 4.29 11.73 22.27
C ARG A 48 3.45 11.99 21.02
N TRP A 49 3.74 11.34 19.89
CA TRP A 49 2.94 11.54 18.69
C TRP A 49 1.68 10.68 18.70
N SER A 50 0.59 11.23 18.18
CA SER A 50 -0.66 10.51 17.93
C SER A 50 -0.61 9.61 16.70
N CYS A 51 0.42 9.73 15.85
CA CYS A 51 0.55 9.04 14.57
C CYS A 51 1.62 7.94 14.68
N ASP A 52 1.39 6.80 14.02
CA ASP A 52 2.42 5.76 13.90
C ASP A 52 3.52 6.17 12.89
N ASN A 53 4.59 5.37 12.82
CA ASN A 53 5.70 5.64 11.89
C ASN A 53 5.25 5.64 10.43
N TRP A 54 4.25 4.83 10.07
CA TRP A 54 3.73 4.78 8.71
C TRP A 54 3.06 6.11 8.34
N ASP A 55 2.24 6.66 9.22
CA ASP A 55 1.56 7.94 9.01
C ASP A 55 2.52 9.12 8.87
N MET A 56 3.58 9.14 9.68
CA MET A 56 4.66 10.13 9.54
C MET A 56 5.34 10.03 8.17
N LEU A 57 5.68 8.82 7.73
CA LEU A 57 6.32 8.61 6.44
C LEU A 57 5.40 8.96 5.27
N ALA A 58 4.12 8.62 5.37
CA ALA A 58 3.11 9.00 4.38
C ALA A 58 2.94 10.52 4.28
N ALA A 59 3.07 11.26 5.40
CA ALA A 59 3.10 12.72 5.37
C ALA A 59 4.34 13.27 4.64
N GLN A 60 5.54 12.69 4.87
CA GLN A 60 6.77 13.09 4.18
C GLN A 60 6.68 12.82 2.66
N VAL A 61 6.24 11.63 2.27
CA VAL A 61 6.06 11.24 0.86
C VAL A 61 4.98 12.11 0.20
N GLY A 62 3.87 12.37 0.91
CA GLY A 62 2.79 13.24 0.45
C GLY A 62 3.26 14.66 0.15
N ALA A 63 4.06 15.24 1.06
CA ALA A 63 4.66 16.56 0.87
C ALA A 63 5.66 16.58 -0.30
N ALA A 64 6.51 15.56 -0.43
CA ALA A 64 7.52 15.48 -1.50
C ALA A 64 6.90 15.34 -2.90
N HIS A 65 5.70 14.78 -3.02
CA HIS A 65 5.04 14.53 -4.31
C HIS A 65 3.79 15.38 -4.54
N ASN A 66 3.42 16.26 -3.61
CA ASN A 66 2.19 17.04 -3.65
C ASN A 66 0.94 16.18 -3.87
N ILE A 67 0.81 15.10 -3.09
CA ILE A 67 -0.32 14.15 -3.14
C ILE A 67 -0.97 13.99 -1.77
N SER A 68 -2.20 13.46 -1.75
CA SER A 68 -2.88 13.14 -0.50
C SER A 68 -2.15 12.03 0.27
N HIS A 69 -2.34 12.03 1.59
CA HIS A 69 -1.79 11.00 2.49
C HIS A 69 -2.15 9.58 2.05
N ALA A 70 -3.41 9.34 1.66
CA ALA A 70 -3.85 8.03 1.15
C ALA A 70 -3.08 7.59 -0.11
N LYS A 71 -2.80 8.52 -1.04
CA LYS A 71 -1.99 8.22 -2.24
C LYS A 71 -0.53 7.95 -1.88
N ALA A 72 0.01 8.69 -0.91
CA ALA A 72 1.36 8.46 -0.41
C ALA A 72 1.50 7.07 0.24
N SER A 73 0.56 6.70 1.10
CA SER A 73 0.48 5.37 1.72
C SER A 73 0.40 4.26 0.67
N ALA A 74 -0.43 4.41 -0.37
CA ALA A 74 -0.49 3.45 -1.48
C ALA A 74 0.86 3.33 -2.24
N GLN A 75 1.56 4.44 -2.47
CA GLN A 75 2.90 4.41 -3.07
C GLN A 75 3.92 3.70 -2.17
N MET A 76 3.82 3.85 -0.85
CA MET A 76 4.67 3.14 0.10
C MET A 76 4.43 1.63 0.09
N TYR A 77 3.17 1.18 0.07
CA TYR A 77 2.84 -0.25 -0.08
C TYR A 77 3.40 -0.82 -1.39
N LEU A 78 3.18 -0.12 -2.51
CA LEU A 78 3.71 -0.52 -3.81
C LEU A 78 5.25 -0.62 -3.79
N ALA A 79 5.91 0.38 -3.23
CA ALA A 79 7.36 0.44 -3.08
C ALA A 79 7.91 -0.74 -2.26
N CYS A 80 7.29 -1.04 -1.12
CA CYS A 80 7.70 -2.16 -0.26
C CYS A 80 7.47 -3.51 -0.95
N ALA A 81 6.34 -3.71 -1.62
CA ALA A 81 6.06 -4.94 -2.34
C ALA A 81 7.07 -5.18 -3.47
N LEU A 82 7.38 -4.17 -4.28
CA LEU A 82 8.37 -4.29 -5.34
C LEU A 82 9.78 -4.57 -4.81
N ARG A 83 10.14 -4.00 -3.65
CA ARG A 83 11.45 -4.23 -3.03
C ARG A 83 11.58 -5.63 -2.42
N HIS A 84 10.57 -6.09 -1.69
CA HIS A 84 10.70 -7.27 -0.83
C HIS A 84 10.07 -8.53 -1.40
N ARG A 85 9.01 -8.38 -2.21
CA ARG A 85 8.18 -9.49 -2.71
C ARG A 85 8.42 -9.79 -4.18
N LEU A 86 8.54 -8.75 -5.01
CA LEU A 86 8.60 -8.89 -6.47
C LEU A 86 9.84 -8.19 -7.09
N PRO A 87 11.06 -8.62 -6.72
CA PRO A 87 12.28 -7.95 -7.16
C PRO A 87 12.52 -8.05 -8.67
N ARG A 88 12.03 -9.10 -9.36
CA ARG A 88 12.18 -9.18 -10.83
C ARG A 88 11.25 -8.24 -11.56
N VAL A 89 10.01 -8.10 -11.08
CA VAL A 89 9.08 -7.08 -11.60
C VAL A 89 9.65 -5.67 -11.39
N GLN A 90 10.26 -5.40 -10.23
CA GLN A 90 10.95 -4.14 -9.98
C GLN A 90 12.11 -3.90 -10.97
N ALA A 91 12.89 -4.94 -11.28
CA ALA A 91 13.97 -4.83 -12.26
C ALA A 91 13.46 -4.47 -13.67
N LEU A 92 12.31 -4.99 -14.08
CA LEU A 92 11.68 -4.63 -15.36
C LEU A 92 11.17 -3.19 -15.38
N LEU A 93 10.62 -2.72 -14.26
CA LEU A 93 10.21 -1.32 -14.12
C LEU A 93 11.44 -0.39 -14.19
N ALA A 94 12.53 -0.77 -13.51
CA ALA A 94 13.80 -0.05 -13.55
C ALA A 94 14.50 -0.10 -14.92
N ALA A 95 14.18 -1.08 -15.76
CA ALA A 95 14.61 -1.15 -17.15
C ALA A 95 13.67 -0.40 -18.12
N GLY A 96 12.56 0.16 -17.63
CA GLY A 96 11.56 0.84 -18.46
C GLY A 96 10.75 -0.10 -19.37
N THR A 97 10.78 -1.41 -19.11
CA THR A 97 10.09 -2.42 -19.92
C THR A 97 8.61 -2.51 -19.60
N ILE A 98 8.23 -2.25 -18.35
CA ILE A 98 6.84 -2.23 -17.89
C ILE A 98 6.50 -0.87 -17.29
N THR A 99 5.22 -0.52 -17.33
CA THR A 99 4.71 0.71 -16.72
C THR A 99 4.43 0.51 -15.23
N VAL A 100 4.38 1.61 -14.49
CA VAL A 100 3.98 1.62 -13.07
C VAL A 100 2.58 1.05 -12.88
N HIS A 101 1.68 1.27 -13.83
CA HIS A 101 0.32 0.74 -13.78
C HIS A 101 0.32 -0.79 -13.83
N LEU A 102 1.08 -1.39 -14.75
CA LEU A 102 1.21 -2.85 -14.83
C LEU A 102 1.85 -3.43 -13.56
N ALA A 103 2.93 -2.83 -13.08
CA ALA A 103 3.58 -3.25 -11.83
C ALA A 103 2.61 -3.18 -10.63
N SER A 104 1.79 -2.13 -10.57
CA SER A 104 0.75 -1.94 -9.56
C SER A 104 -0.33 -3.03 -9.61
N THR A 105 -0.81 -3.38 -10.81
CA THR A 105 -1.77 -4.48 -11.00
C THR A 105 -1.16 -5.80 -10.55
N ILE A 106 0.07 -6.08 -10.94
CA ILE A 106 0.78 -7.30 -10.52
C ILE A 106 0.85 -7.39 -8.99
N VAL A 107 1.32 -6.34 -8.32
CA VAL A 107 1.44 -6.31 -6.85
C VAL A 107 0.10 -6.60 -6.19
N TRP A 108 -0.98 -5.95 -6.64
CA TRP A 108 -2.33 -6.14 -6.09
C TRP A 108 -2.79 -7.60 -6.19
N HIS A 109 -2.62 -8.24 -7.34
CA HIS A 109 -3.07 -9.61 -7.54
C HIS A 109 -2.23 -10.63 -6.76
N THR A 110 -0.98 -10.31 -6.46
CA THR A 110 -0.12 -11.19 -5.66
C THR A 110 -0.24 -10.98 -4.15
N ASP A 111 -1.07 -10.04 -3.69
CA ASP A 111 -1.02 -9.59 -2.30
C ASP A 111 -1.39 -10.67 -1.27
N LEU A 112 -2.29 -11.59 -1.63
CA LEU A 112 -2.76 -12.68 -0.77
C LEU A 112 -1.85 -13.92 -0.74
N ILE A 113 -0.73 -13.90 -1.46
CA ILE A 113 0.21 -15.03 -1.48
C ILE A 113 1.15 -14.89 -0.30
N ASP A 114 0.96 -15.76 0.70
CA ASP A 114 1.73 -15.77 1.95
C ASP A 114 3.06 -16.54 1.85
N ASP A 115 3.14 -17.57 0.98
CA ASP A 115 4.34 -18.39 0.85
C ASP A 115 5.41 -17.68 -0.01
N PRO A 116 6.57 -17.29 0.57
CA PRO A 116 7.62 -16.58 -0.15
C PRO A 116 8.24 -17.40 -1.29
N ALA A 117 8.26 -18.73 -1.18
CA ALA A 117 8.79 -19.61 -2.22
C ALA A 117 7.84 -19.73 -3.41
N ILE A 118 6.53 -19.72 -3.17
CA ILE A 118 5.52 -19.64 -4.25
C ILE A 118 5.61 -18.26 -4.92
N LEU A 119 5.66 -17.20 -4.12
CA LEU A 119 5.74 -15.83 -4.61
C LEU A 119 6.99 -15.59 -5.46
N ALA A 120 8.15 -16.10 -5.06
CA ALA A 120 9.38 -16.00 -5.86
C ALA A 120 9.28 -16.70 -7.22
N ARG A 121 8.55 -17.81 -7.32
CA ARG A 121 8.27 -18.49 -8.59
C ARG A 121 7.32 -17.69 -9.46
N ILE A 122 6.29 -17.10 -8.85
CA ILE A 122 5.32 -16.23 -9.52
C ILE A 122 6.01 -14.95 -10.03
N ASP A 123 6.87 -14.30 -9.25
CA ASP A 123 7.68 -13.15 -9.67
C ASP A 123 8.52 -13.47 -10.91
N ALA A 124 9.18 -14.64 -10.93
CA ALA A 124 9.95 -15.09 -12.09
C ALA A 124 9.08 -15.35 -13.33
N ALA A 125 7.92 -15.98 -13.16
CA ALA A 125 7.00 -16.25 -14.26
C ALA A 125 6.37 -14.96 -14.82
N LEU A 126 5.94 -14.05 -13.94
CA LEU A 126 5.40 -12.74 -14.32
C LEU A 126 6.44 -11.90 -15.05
N ALA A 127 7.70 -11.93 -14.60
CA ALA A 127 8.78 -11.22 -15.27
C ALA A 127 9.05 -11.78 -16.68
N ALA A 128 8.98 -13.10 -16.86
CA ALA A 128 9.13 -13.73 -18.18
C ALA A 128 7.98 -13.36 -19.13
N ASP A 129 6.75 -13.28 -18.61
CA ASP A 129 5.53 -12.98 -19.40
C ASP A 129 5.24 -11.47 -19.53
N ALA A 130 6.05 -10.60 -18.91
CA ALA A 130 5.75 -9.18 -18.72
C ALA A 130 5.40 -8.42 -20.02
N THR A 131 6.11 -8.70 -21.11
CA THR A 131 5.91 -8.05 -22.42
C THR A 131 4.57 -8.42 -23.05
N ARG A 132 3.97 -9.55 -22.66
CA ARG A 132 2.65 -9.99 -23.14
C ARG A 132 1.51 -9.18 -22.53
N TYR A 133 1.70 -8.62 -21.34
CA TYR A 133 0.65 -7.88 -20.62
C TYR A 133 0.50 -6.44 -21.11
N GLY A 134 1.54 -5.83 -21.69
CA GLY A 134 1.52 -4.42 -22.11
C GLY A 134 0.34 -4.03 -23.01
N PRO A 135 0.01 -4.80 -24.06
CA PRO A 135 -1.12 -4.50 -24.95
C PRO A 135 -2.51 -4.86 -24.38
N LEU A 136 -2.59 -5.52 -23.22
CA LEU A 136 -3.86 -5.97 -22.66
C LEU A 136 -4.54 -4.85 -21.87
N SER A 137 -5.87 -4.87 -21.87
CA SER A 137 -6.64 -4.01 -20.96
C SER A 137 -6.46 -4.49 -19.52
N ALA A 138 -6.60 -3.59 -18.55
CA ALA A 138 -6.53 -3.90 -17.12
C ALA A 138 -7.30 -5.18 -16.70
N PRO A 139 -8.57 -5.41 -17.11
CA PRO A 139 -9.27 -6.65 -16.74
C PRO A 139 -8.68 -7.91 -17.39
N LYS A 140 -8.18 -7.82 -18.63
CA LYS A 140 -7.52 -8.96 -19.28
C LYS A 140 -6.18 -9.28 -18.62
N THR A 141 -5.43 -8.27 -18.23
CA THR A 141 -4.18 -8.42 -17.49
C THR A 141 -4.44 -9.07 -16.14
N ALA A 142 -5.43 -8.58 -15.38
CA ALA A 142 -5.88 -9.19 -14.13
C ALA A 142 -6.21 -10.69 -14.31
N THR A 143 -7.06 -11.03 -15.28
CA THR A 143 -7.41 -12.44 -15.56
C THR A 143 -6.19 -13.28 -15.93
N ALA A 144 -5.25 -12.74 -16.71
CA ALA A 144 -4.04 -13.47 -17.10
C ALA A 144 -3.10 -13.71 -15.91
N ILE A 145 -2.99 -12.73 -15.01
CA ILE A 145 -2.21 -12.85 -13.76
C ILE A 145 -2.89 -13.87 -12.83
N ASP A 146 -4.20 -13.79 -12.62
CA ASP A 146 -4.95 -14.73 -11.78
C ASP A 146 -4.82 -16.18 -12.28
N ALA A 147 -4.88 -16.39 -13.59
CA ALA A 147 -4.65 -17.70 -14.20
C ALA A 147 -3.22 -18.19 -13.96
N LEU A 148 -2.22 -17.30 -13.97
CA LEU A 148 -0.85 -17.65 -13.63
C LEU A 148 -0.72 -18.02 -12.15
N ILE A 149 -1.29 -17.22 -11.25
CA ILE A 149 -1.28 -17.46 -9.81
C ILE A 149 -1.94 -18.80 -9.50
N THR A 150 -3.11 -19.08 -10.05
CA THR A 150 -3.86 -20.34 -9.82
C THR A 150 -3.05 -21.59 -10.21
N ARG A 151 -2.15 -21.50 -11.21
CA ARG A 151 -1.27 -22.61 -11.59
C ARG A 151 -0.14 -22.87 -10.58
N HIS A 152 0.28 -21.85 -9.86
CA HIS A 152 1.39 -21.92 -8.89
C HIS A 152 0.91 -22.09 -7.45
N ASP A 153 -0.24 -21.52 -7.12
CA ASP A 153 -0.90 -21.53 -5.83
C ASP A 153 -2.40 -21.86 -6.02
N PRO A 154 -2.76 -23.15 -6.16
CA PRO A 154 -4.16 -23.53 -6.23
C PRO A 154 -4.80 -23.26 -4.87
N ALA A 155 -6.01 -22.68 -4.89
CA ALA A 155 -6.78 -22.46 -3.67
C ALA A 155 -6.86 -23.75 -2.84
N PRO A 156 -6.76 -23.66 -1.50
CA PRO A 156 -6.87 -24.83 -0.65
C PRO A 156 -8.18 -25.56 -0.94
N PRO A 157 -8.19 -26.91 -0.87
CA PRO A 157 -9.41 -27.66 -1.07
C PRO A 157 -10.48 -27.16 -0.08
N PRO A 158 -11.75 -27.12 -0.49
CA PRO A 158 -12.81 -26.65 0.39
C PRO A 158 -12.78 -27.47 1.68
N PRO A 159 -13.10 -26.85 2.84
CA PRO A 159 -13.18 -27.59 4.08
C PRO A 159 -14.16 -28.75 3.91
N PRO A 160 -13.92 -29.90 4.56
CA PRO A 160 -14.86 -31.01 4.50
C PRO A 160 -16.25 -30.51 4.94
N PRO A 161 -17.34 -31.05 4.37
CA PRO A 161 -18.68 -30.67 4.78
C PRO A 161 -18.79 -30.85 6.31
N PRO A 162 -19.52 -29.95 7.00
CA PRO A 162 -19.72 -30.12 8.44
C PRO A 162 -20.30 -31.52 8.69
N PRO A 163 -19.89 -32.20 9.77
CA PRO A 163 -20.49 -33.48 10.10
C PRO A 163 -22.01 -33.29 10.16
N THR A 164 -22.77 -34.08 9.41
CA THR A 164 -24.23 -34.11 9.48
C THR A 164 -24.60 -34.23 10.94
N ALA A 165 -25.21 -33.20 11.50
CA ALA A 165 -25.58 -33.18 12.91
C ALA A 165 -26.50 -34.37 13.17
N ALA A 166 -25.99 -35.41 13.83
CA ALA A 166 -26.84 -36.27 14.63
C ALA A 166 -27.53 -35.34 15.62
N ALA A 167 -28.87 -35.38 15.65
CA ALA A 167 -29.71 -34.50 16.44
C ALA A 167 -29.31 -34.56 17.93
N THR A 168 -28.40 -33.69 18.37
CA THR A 168 -28.20 -33.40 19.78
C THR A 168 -29.37 -32.55 20.22
N SER A 169 -30.15 -33.07 21.16
CA SER A 169 -31.22 -32.38 21.85
C SER A 169 -30.74 -31.01 22.33
N SER A 170 -31.29 -29.93 21.78
CA SER A 170 -31.06 -28.58 22.28
C SER A 170 -31.64 -28.46 23.68
N SER A 171 -30.79 -28.33 24.70
CA SER A 171 -31.20 -27.63 25.92
C SER A 171 -31.49 -26.16 25.57
N PRO A 172 -32.53 -25.54 26.17
CA PRO A 172 -32.83 -24.14 25.89
C PRO A 172 -31.68 -23.24 26.36
N PRO A 173 -31.42 -22.10 25.67
CA PRO A 173 -30.40 -21.16 26.09
C PRO A 173 -30.75 -20.55 27.46
N PRO A 174 -29.76 -20.15 28.28
CA PRO A 174 -30.04 -19.38 29.49
C PRO A 174 -30.72 -18.06 29.09
N THR A 175 -31.80 -17.71 29.80
CA THR A 175 -32.52 -16.46 29.60
C THR A 175 -31.60 -15.29 29.97
N THR A 176 -31.05 -14.60 28.98
CA THR A 176 -30.33 -13.35 29.18
C THR A 176 -31.33 -12.28 29.65
N PRO A 177 -31.13 -11.61 30.81
CA PRO A 177 -32.00 -10.52 31.22
C PRO A 177 -31.88 -9.35 30.24
N ALA A 178 -32.98 -8.63 30.04
CA ALA A 178 -33.06 -7.50 29.12
C ALA A 178 -32.06 -6.38 29.49
N PRO A 179 -31.50 -5.66 28.50
CA PRO A 179 -30.61 -4.53 28.77
C PRO A 179 -31.37 -3.39 29.47
N PRO A 180 -30.69 -2.58 30.31
CA PRO A 180 -31.31 -1.40 30.91
C PRO A 180 -31.65 -0.34 29.84
N PRO A 181 -32.63 0.54 30.10
CA PRO A 181 -32.96 1.62 29.18
C PRO A 181 -31.78 2.58 28.98
N PHE A 182 -31.68 3.16 27.78
CA PHE A 182 -30.69 4.17 27.43
C PHE A 182 -30.68 5.32 28.46
N GLY A 183 -29.51 5.60 29.05
CA GLY A 183 -29.31 6.72 29.98
C GLY A 183 -29.13 6.35 31.46
N ALA A 184 -29.11 5.07 31.83
CA ALA A 184 -28.76 4.66 33.19
C ALA A 184 -27.26 4.88 33.48
N PRO A 185 -26.86 5.46 34.63
CA PRO A 185 -25.46 5.59 35.01
C PRO A 185 -24.83 4.21 35.24
N CYS A 186 -23.56 4.04 34.81
CA CYS A 186 -22.82 2.79 34.97
C CYS A 186 -22.73 2.35 36.44
N PRO A 187 -22.78 1.04 36.74
CA PRO A 187 -22.60 0.54 38.08
C PRO A 187 -21.17 0.83 38.59
N PRO A 188 -21.01 1.10 39.90
CA PRO A 188 -19.78 1.63 40.50
C PRO A 188 -18.60 0.64 40.55
N SER A 189 -18.76 -0.58 40.04
CA SER A 189 -17.75 -1.65 40.04
C SER A 189 -16.98 -1.78 38.71
N THR A 190 -17.14 -0.83 37.78
CA THR A 190 -16.36 -0.80 36.53
C THR A 190 -15.05 -0.04 36.76
N PRO A 191 -13.85 -0.63 36.51
CA PRO A 191 -12.59 0.11 36.63
C PRO A 191 -12.59 1.31 35.66
N PRO A 192 -11.97 2.44 36.03
CA PRO A 192 -11.97 3.63 35.19
C PRO A 192 -11.34 3.29 33.84
N CYS A 193 -12.07 3.58 32.76
CA CYS A 193 -11.55 3.59 31.41
C CYS A 193 -10.45 4.66 31.34
N SER A 194 -9.25 4.24 31.69
CA SER A 194 -8.03 5.01 31.65
C SER A 194 -7.18 4.40 30.55
N THR A 195 -7.00 5.20 29.50
CA THR A 195 -5.77 5.24 28.69
C THR A 195 -5.33 3.91 28.03
N GLY A 196 -5.53 3.81 26.71
CA GLY A 196 -4.48 3.27 25.84
C GLY A 196 -4.27 1.75 25.76
N ALA A 197 -5.22 0.92 26.18
CA ALA A 197 -5.18 -0.52 25.90
C ALA A 197 -5.96 -0.87 24.61
N CYS A 198 -5.43 -0.46 23.45
CA CYS A 198 -5.82 -1.04 22.16
C CYS A 198 -4.57 -1.42 21.36
N LYS A 199 -3.76 -2.31 21.94
CA LYS A 199 -2.93 -3.22 21.16
C LYS A 199 -3.56 -4.60 21.28
N THR A 200 -4.48 -4.89 20.38
CA THR A 200 -4.61 -6.22 19.76
C THR A 200 -5.32 -6.02 18.42
N TRP A 201 -4.62 -6.34 17.36
CA TRP A 201 -5.16 -6.56 16.02
C TRP A 201 -6.26 -7.64 16.10
N PRO A 202 -7.43 -7.45 15.47
CA PRO A 202 -8.26 -8.58 15.06
C PRO A 202 -8.44 -8.61 13.54
N ALA A 203 -8.31 -9.82 13.00
CA ALA A 203 -8.48 -10.22 11.61
C ALA A 203 -9.94 -10.07 11.09
N ALA A 204 -10.51 -8.87 11.12
CA ALA A 204 -11.94 -8.65 10.82
C ALA A 204 -12.25 -7.54 9.79
N CYS A 205 -11.27 -7.16 8.95
CA CYS A 205 -11.50 -6.32 7.77
C CYS A 205 -11.01 -7.00 6.49
N ALA A 206 -11.38 -8.27 6.30
CA ALA A 206 -11.21 -8.97 5.03
C ALA A 206 -12.56 -9.05 4.32
N GLY A 207 -12.72 -8.23 3.28
CA GLY A 207 -13.80 -8.22 2.31
C GLY A 207 -13.45 -7.25 1.17
N PRO A 208 -13.75 -7.56 -0.10
CA PRO A 208 -13.13 -6.92 -1.24
C PRO A 208 -13.59 -5.46 -1.34
N THR A 209 -12.74 -4.55 -0.92
CA THR A 209 -12.91 -3.13 -1.23
C THR A 209 -12.44 -2.95 -2.68
N PRO A 210 -13.24 -2.41 -3.60
CA PRO A 210 -12.75 -2.11 -4.94
C PRO A 210 -11.58 -1.15 -4.82
N ALA A 211 -10.43 -1.45 -5.44
CA ALA A 211 -9.21 -0.66 -5.33
C ALA A 211 -9.47 0.82 -5.75
N PRO A 212 -9.51 1.79 -4.82
CA PRO A 212 -9.78 3.18 -5.16
C PRO A 212 -8.55 3.91 -5.74
N TRP A 213 -7.38 3.27 -5.77
CA TRP A 213 -6.11 3.92 -6.11
C TRP A 213 -5.63 3.63 -7.54
N ALA A 214 -6.19 2.65 -8.23
CA ALA A 214 -5.78 2.29 -9.59
C ALA A 214 -6.52 3.07 -10.68
N ASN A 215 -7.75 3.54 -10.44
CA ASN A 215 -8.55 4.32 -11.38
C ASN A 215 -9.56 5.21 -10.64
N ALA A 216 -9.18 6.42 -10.23
CA ALA A 216 -10.14 7.44 -9.82
C ALA A 216 -9.77 8.78 -10.46
N ALA A 217 -10.56 9.19 -11.47
CA ALA A 217 -10.65 10.60 -11.83
C ALA A 217 -11.04 11.39 -10.56
N PRO A 218 -10.44 12.56 -10.31
CA PRO A 218 -10.68 13.28 -9.07
C PRO A 218 -12.14 13.71 -8.99
N THR A 219 -12.87 13.19 -8.01
CA THR A 219 -14.02 13.92 -7.46
C THR A 219 -13.46 15.18 -6.78
N PRO A 220 -14.03 16.38 -7.04
CA PRO A 220 -13.57 17.59 -6.37
C PRO A 220 -13.86 17.46 -4.87
N SER A 221 -12.81 17.21 -4.09
CA SER A 221 -12.88 17.32 -2.64
C SER A 221 -13.07 18.79 -2.29
N ALA A 222 -14.00 19.07 -1.37
CA ALA A 222 -14.25 20.40 -0.85
C ALA A 222 -12.94 21.07 -0.38
N PRO A 223 -12.78 22.40 -0.53
CA PRO A 223 -11.57 23.09 -0.14
C PRO A 223 -11.34 22.97 1.37
N TRP A 224 -10.12 22.59 1.74
CA TRP A 224 -9.63 22.67 3.12
C TRP A 224 -9.61 24.14 3.57
N PRO A 225 -9.88 24.43 4.86
CA PRO A 225 -9.78 25.79 5.38
C PRO A 225 -8.32 26.31 5.30
N PRO A 226 -8.12 27.60 4.97
CA PRO A 226 -6.79 28.17 4.81
C PRO A 226 -6.19 28.54 6.18
N THR A 227 -5.58 27.58 6.86
CA THR A 227 -4.66 27.88 7.96
C THR A 227 -3.46 26.95 7.87
N ALA A 228 -2.39 27.44 7.25
CA ALA A 228 -1.07 26.82 7.32
C ALA A 228 -0.55 26.93 8.76
N PRO A 229 -0.05 25.85 9.38
CA PRO A 229 0.75 25.97 10.59
C PRO A 229 2.08 26.63 10.24
N THR A 230 2.40 27.75 10.88
CA THR A 230 3.72 28.37 10.82
C THR A 230 4.70 27.50 11.61
N TRP A 231 5.58 26.80 10.91
CA TRP A 231 6.71 26.11 11.51
C TRP A 231 7.75 27.13 12.02
N PRO A 232 8.33 26.97 13.22
CA PRO A 232 9.44 27.81 13.65
C PRO A 232 10.68 27.52 12.81
N ALA A 233 11.40 28.58 12.43
CA ALA A 233 12.65 28.48 11.68
C ALA A 233 13.73 27.73 12.48
N PRO A 234 14.61 26.96 11.82
CA PRO A 234 15.71 26.27 12.51
C PRO A 234 16.68 27.29 13.13
N ALA A 235 17.11 27.00 14.36
CA ALA A 235 18.08 27.81 15.09
C ALA A 235 19.43 27.85 14.34
N ALA A 236 20.00 29.06 14.21
CA ALA A 236 21.30 29.27 13.59
C ALA A 236 22.41 28.49 14.31
N THR A 237 23.24 27.81 13.54
CA THR A 237 24.44 27.11 14.02
C THR A 237 25.47 28.14 14.52
N PRO A 238 26.10 27.95 15.70
CA PRO A 238 27.16 28.86 16.14
C PRO A 238 28.41 28.70 15.27
N THR A 239 28.85 29.81 14.69
CA THR A 239 30.10 29.92 13.91
C THR A 239 31.32 29.74 14.83
N ALA A 240 32.24 28.86 14.46
CA ALA A 240 33.52 28.69 15.15
C ALA A 240 34.41 29.95 15.00
N PRO A 241 35.22 30.32 16.01
CA PRO A 241 36.11 31.48 15.91
C PRO A 241 37.28 31.22 14.96
N THR A 242 37.48 32.12 14.00
CA THR A 242 38.65 32.18 13.12
C THR A 242 39.88 32.59 13.93
N ALA A 243 40.93 31.76 13.91
CA ALA A 243 42.24 32.12 14.43
C ALA A 243 42.92 33.12 13.48
N THR A 244 43.30 34.28 14.03
CA THR A 244 44.03 35.33 13.32
C THR A 244 45.49 34.94 13.11
N GLY A 245 45.94 35.00 11.86
CA GLY A 245 47.33 35.12 11.42
C GLY A 245 47.37 36.04 10.22
#